data_AF-F9RSD3-F1
#
_entry.id   AF-F9RSD3-F1
#
_cell.length_a   1.000
_cell.length_b   1.000
_cell.length_c   1.000
_cell.angle_alpha   90.00
_cell.angle_beta   90.00
_cell.angle_gamma   90.00
#
_symmetry.space_group_name_H-M   'P 1'
#
loop_
_entity.id
_entity.type
_entity.pdbx_description
1 polymer ?
#
loop_
_entity_poly.entity_id
_entity_poly.type
_entity_poly.pdbx_seq_one_letter_code
_entity_poly.pdbx_strand_id
1 'polypeptide(L)'
;MNLSLTLNIIDIIEEQLPNKVTIQEIAQQCGFSRSYLQHQFKATAGLSISQYQKHRLISLAAQQLAHSDQRVLDVAVEYGFESQEAFARAFRQYTCTQPSQLRGREIWAERMSFPRLNIKHLHLLSSVLSLPLTIVSQEPTRWGCYTFTINSSSREIDIIIQTIDQAYQRLMEEPFSNTLPLHRAQIMEFREHNQNVSSTYPLSIAIPFADHETIPASLFELRLPQTQLASISLPEPNYVTIAFNQLYQRVYQEHQCYFAGLPAYWIYDYQTGQLQHKFPVELRVHAEEDRTWLLFDEKNEVLLDERHLPLSSHWIAEPQRAGTRRLTTLINNLTVSLPPTDTVEKVIFNRPDLHSTSQYQYFICSSAQPHLMIDKADPIHCEGLYLRTRWRGNDSHQLENEIENFYLRLLQHEHYQYRAGPEIIENINVSHALRVNEVEQGAESDDDIISFELLTPISVNKRL
;
A
#
# COMPACT_ATOMS: atom_id res chain seq x y z
N MET A 1 -9.77 -33.22 -8.53
CA MET A 1 -10.68 -32.05 -8.59
C MET A 1 -11.38 -32.05 -9.94
N ASN A 2 -12.68 -31.79 -9.99
CA ASN A 2 -13.46 -31.74 -11.23
C ASN A 2 -13.50 -30.30 -11.79
N LEU A 3 -12.55 -29.99 -12.67
CA LEU A 3 -12.39 -28.64 -13.22
C LEU A 3 -13.54 -28.26 -14.16
N SER A 4 -14.01 -29.19 -14.99
CA SER A 4 -15.12 -28.94 -15.92
C SER A 4 -16.42 -28.64 -15.18
N LEU A 5 -16.71 -29.34 -14.08
CA LEU A 5 -17.84 -29.02 -13.22
C LEU A 5 -17.70 -27.63 -12.59
N THR A 6 -16.50 -27.26 -12.12
CA THR A 6 -16.27 -25.94 -11.53
C THR A 6 -16.48 -24.82 -12.56
N LEU A 7 -16.00 -25.01 -13.79
CA LEU A 7 -16.23 -24.07 -14.90
C LEU A 7 -17.72 -23.97 -15.25
N ASN A 8 -18.45 -25.08 -15.30
CA ASN A 8 -19.90 -25.07 -15.53
C ASN A 8 -20.65 -24.29 -14.43
N ILE A 9 -20.27 -24.46 -13.16
CA ILE A 9 -20.84 -23.66 -12.05
C ILE A 9 -20.55 -22.17 -12.25
N ILE A 10 -19.34 -21.81 -12.67
CA ILE A 10 -18.98 -20.41 -12.97
C ILE A 10 -19.85 -19.86 -14.10
N ASP A 11 -20.04 -20.63 -15.18
CA ASP A 11 -20.83 -20.23 -16.34
C ASP A 11 -22.29 -19.98 -15.95
N ILE A 12 -22.91 -20.90 -15.21
CA ILE A 12 -24.27 -20.75 -14.67
C ILE A 12 -24.39 -19.48 -13.82
N ILE A 13 -23.38 -19.17 -13.01
CA ILE A 13 -23.40 -17.96 -12.18
C ILE A 13 -23.30 -16.71 -13.05
N GLU A 14 -22.30 -16.63 -13.92
CA GLU A 14 -22.03 -15.43 -14.73
C GLU A 14 -23.17 -15.12 -15.71
N GLU A 15 -23.86 -16.13 -16.24
CA GLU A 15 -25.04 -15.95 -17.10
C GLU A 15 -26.25 -15.37 -16.35
N GLN A 16 -26.32 -15.55 -15.03
CA GLN A 16 -27.43 -15.06 -14.21
C GLN A 16 -27.13 -13.71 -13.55
N LEU A 17 -25.86 -13.31 -13.41
CA LEU A 17 -25.50 -12.02 -12.83
C LEU A 17 -26.15 -10.86 -13.61
N PRO A 18 -26.66 -9.82 -12.92
CA PRO A 18 -26.57 -9.57 -11.48
C PRO A 18 -27.64 -10.29 -10.62
N ASN A 19 -28.53 -11.09 -11.23
CA ASN A 19 -29.54 -11.83 -10.50
C ASN A 19 -28.92 -12.94 -9.65
N LYS A 20 -29.55 -13.23 -8.51
CA LYS A 20 -29.08 -14.26 -7.58
C LYS A 20 -29.50 -15.64 -8.06
N VAL A 21 -28.53 -16.51 -8.31
CA VAL A 21 -28.77 -17.95 -8.50
C VAL A 21 -28.45 -18.70 -7.21
N THR A 22 -29.44 -19.41 -6.68
CA THR A 22 -29.28 -20.20 -5.48
C THR A 22 -28.45 -21.45 -5.77
N ILE A 23 -27.73 -21.92 -4.76
CA ILE A 23 -26.99 -23.18 -4.89
C ILE A 23 -27.90 -24.38 -5.21
N GLN A 24 -29.18 -24.30 -4.84
CA GLN A 24 -30.15 -25.35 -5.16
C GLN A 24 -30.44 -25.41 -6.66
N GLU A 25 -30.58 -24.26 -7.31
CA GLU A 25 -30.78 -24.18 -8.76
C GLU A 25 -29.54 -24.66 -9.51
N ILE A 26 -28.34 -24.25 -9.07
CA ILE A 26 -27.07 -24.73 -9.65
C ILE A 26 -26.98 -26.26 -9.50
N ALA A 27 -27.29 -26.79 -8.32
CA ALA A 27 -27.29 -28.24 -8.04
C ALA A 27 -28.24 -29.00 -8.97
N GLN A 28 -29.45 -28.47 -9.20
CA GLN A 28 -30.42 -29.05 -10.12
C GLN A 28 -29.94 -29.04 -11.57
N GLN A 29 -29.33 -27.93 -12.02
CA GLN A 29 -28.81 -27.82 -13.39
C GLN A 29 -27.59 -28.71 -13.62
N CYS A 30 -26.69 -28.85 -12.64
CA CYS A 30 -25.51 -29.68 -12.76
C CYS A 30 -25.78 -31.18 -12.50
N GLY A 31 -26.92 -31.54 -11.91
CA GLY A 31 -27.25 -32.94 -11.56
C GLY A 31 -26.49 -33.49 -10.34
N PHE A 32 -26.08 -32.62 -9.40
CA PHE A 32 -25.33 -32.99 -8.19
C PHE A 32 -26.00 -32.49 -6.92
N SER A 33 -25.61 -33.03 -5.77
CA SER A 33 -26.07 -32.50 -4.47
C SER A 33 -25.43 -31.14 -4.15
N ARG A 34 -26.15 -30.30 -3.40
CA ARG A 34 -25.66 -28.99 -2.94
C ARG A 34 -24.31 -29.09 -2.22
N SER A 35 -24.20 -30.05 -1.30
CA SER A 35 -22.99 -30.28 -0.50
C SER A 35 -21.81 -30.63 -1.40
N TYR A 36 -22.01 -31.55 -2.36
CA TYR A 36 -20.96 -31.91 -3.31
C TYR A 36 -20.48 -30.70 -4.12
N LEU A 37 -21.39 -29.88 -4.63
CA LEU A 37 -21.01 -28.66 -5.37
C LEU A 37 -20.23 -27.66 -4.51
N GLN A 38 -20.64 -27.43 -3.25
CA GLN A 38 -19.89 -26.54 -2.35
C GLN A 38 -18.47 -27.02 -2.12
N HIS A 39 -18.30 -28.31 -1.80
CA HIS A 39 -17.00 -28.89 -1.55
C HIS A 39 -16.13 -28.87 -2.80
N GLN A 40 -16.68 -29.29 -3.95
CA GLN A 40 -15.95 -29.31 -5.21
C GLN A 40 -15.53 -27.90 -5.65
N PHE A 41 -16.44 -26.93 -5.60
CA PHE A 41 -16.13 -25.55 -5.98
C PHE A 41 -15.11 -24.92 -5.03
N LYS A 42 -15.29 -25.05 -3.71
CA LYS A 42 -14.34 -24.49 -2.72
C LYS A 42 -12.95 -25.12 -2.86
N ALA A 43 -12.87 -26.43 -3.09
CA ALA A 43 -11.59 -27.12 -3.27
C ALA A 43 -10.83 -26.66 -4.52
N THR A 44 -11.53 -26.19 -5.56
CA THR A 44 -10.90 -25.78 -6.84
C THR A 44 -10.71 -24.27 -6.96
N ALA A 45 -11.66 -23.46 -6.47
CA ALA A 45 -11.63 -22.00 -6.57
C ALA A 45 -11.07 -21.30 -5.30
N GLY A 46 -10.84 -22.04 -4.21
CA GLY A 46 -10.36 -21.47 -2.93
C GLY A 46 -11.42 -20.67 -2.15
N LEU A 47 -12.64 -20.56 -2.67
CA LEU A 47 -13.73 -19.78 -2.10
C LEU A 47 -15.08 -20.45 -2.35
N SER A 48 -16.07 -20.17 -1.52
CA SER A 48 -17.41 -20.72 -1.67
C SER A 48 -18.17 -20.08 -2.84
N ILE A 49 -19.16 -20.79 -3.38
CA ILE A 49 -20.04 -20.28 -4.45
C ILE A 49 -20.67 -18.93 -4.09
N SER A 50 -21.11 -18.75 -2.84
CA SER A 50 -21.71 -17.49 -2.38
C SER A 50 -20.68 -16.36 -2.30
N GLN A 51 -19.44 -16.65 -1.89
CA GLN A 51 -18.35 -15.67 -1.92
C GLN A 51 -18.02 -15.27 -3.37
N TYR A 52 -17.99 -16.23 -4.30
CA TYR A 52 -17.77 -15.95 -5.72
C TYR A 52 -18.80 -14.96 -6.26
N GLN A 53 -20.10 -15.28 -6.10
CA GLN A 53 -21.21 -14.41 -6.51
C GLN A 53 -21.09 -13.02 -5.88
N LYS A 54 -20.85 -12.95 -4.57
CA LYS A 54 -20.74 -11.68 -3.84
C LYS A 54 -19.57 -10.82 -4.35
N HIS A 55 -18.40 -11.39 -4.58
CA HIS A 55 -17.24 -10.65 -5.09
C HIS A 55 -17.47 -10.14 -6.51
N ARG A 56 -18.10 -10.95 -7.38
CA ARG A 56 -18.47 -10.54 -8.74
C ARG A 56 -19.49 -9.40 -8.73
N LEU A 57 -20.55 -9.50 -7.92
CA LEU A 57 -21.56 -8.44 -7.78
C LEU A 57 -20.95 -7.13 -7.27
N ILE A 58 -20.12 -7.18 -6.22
CA ILE A 58 -19.45 -5.98 -5.70
C ILE A 58 -18.53 -5.37 -6.75
N SER A 59 -17.77 -6.20 -7.48
CA SER A 59 -16.89 -5.74 -8.55
C SER A 59 -17.65 -5.04 -9.68
N LEU A 60 -18.78 -5.60 -10.12
CA LEU A 60 -19.62 -4.97 -11.15
C LEU A 60 -20.28 -3.68 -10.65
N ALA A 61 -20.79 -3.67 -9.42
CA ALA A 61 -21.34 -2.49 -8.79
C ALA A 61 -20.29 -1.37 -8.61
N ALA A 62 -19.06 -1.73 -8.27
CA ALA A 62 -17.93 -0.79 -8.21
C ALA A 62 -17.69 -0.13 -9.58
N GLN A 63 -17.63 -0.95 -10.64
CA GLN A 63 -17.48 -0.42 -12.00
C GLN A 63 -18.63 0.53 -12.36
N GLN A 64 -19.88 0.16 -12.04
CA GLN A 64 -21.04 1.00 -12.32
C GLN A 64 -21.01 2.34 -11.56
N LEU A 65 -20.63 2.34 -10.28
CA LEU A 65 -20.52 3.55 -9.47
C LEU A 65 -19.40 4.48 -9.94
N ALA A 66 -18.30 3.92 -10.45
CA ALA A 66 -17.17 4.72 -10.92
C ALA A 66 -17.47 5.45 -12.22
N HIS A 67 -18.21 4.80 -13.13
CA HIS A 67 -18.50 5.30 -14.48
C HIS A 67 -19.87 6.00 -14.59
N SER A 68 -20.59 6.19 -13.49
CA SER A 68 -21.92 6.84 -13.52
C SER A 68 -22.22 7.67 -12.27
N ASP A 69 -23.21 8.56 -12.41
CA ASP A 69 -23.75 9.36 -11.31
C ASP A 69 -24.95 8.69 -10.60
N GLN A 70 -25.22 7.40 -10.87
CA GLN A 70 -26.32 6.69 -10.23
C GLN A 70 -26.21 6.75 -8.70
N ARG A 71 -27.36 6.75 -8.02
CA ARG A 71 -27.40 6.76 -6.56
C ARG A 71 -26.91 5.40 -6.06
N VAL A 72 -26.17 5.40 -4.96
CA VAL A 72 -25.65 4.18 -4.32
C VAL A 72 -26.78 3.17 -4.04
N LEU A 73 -27.96 3.65 -3.64
CA LEU A 73 -29.14 2.81 -3.44
C LEU A 73 -29.60 2.11 -4.72
N ASP A 74 -29.64 2.82 -5.85
CA ASP A 74 -30.13 2.25 -7.11
C ASP A 74 -29.18 1.14 -7.58
N VAL A 75 -27.87 1.38 -7.51
CA VAL A 75 -26.85 0.36 -7.80
C VAL A 75 -26.96 -0.81 -6.82
N ALA A 76 -27.11 -0.56 -5.52
CA ALA A 76 -27.27 -1.63 -4.53
C ALA A 76 -28.44 -2.57 -4.90
N VAL A 77 -29.59 -2.01 -5.25
CA VAL A 77 -30.78 -2.77 -5.64
C VAL A 77 -30.57 -3.51 -6.96
N GLU A 78 -29.97 -2.86 -7.96
CA GLU A 78 -29.66 -3.45 -9.27
C GLU A 78 -28.75 -4.68 -9.15
N TYR A 79 -27.79 -4.66 -8.21
CA TYR A 79 -26.87 -5.76 -7.92
C TYR A 79 -27.35 -6.69 -6.79
N GLY A 80 -28.66 -6.71 -6.52
CA GLY A 80 -29.31 -7.73 -5.70
C GLY A 80 -29.13 -7.57 -4.19
N PHE A 81 -28.79 -6.37 -3.71
CA PHE A 81 -28.73 -6.08 -2.28
C PHE A 81 -30.08 -5.55 -1.77
N GLU A 82 -30.52 -6.05 -0.62
CA GLU A 82 -31.81 -5.70 0.00
C GLU A 82 -31.86 -4.26 0.52
N SER A 83 -30.70 -3.66 0.79
CA SER A 83 -30.59 -2.26 1.21
C SER A 83 -29.24 -1.65 0.89
N GLN A 84 -29.18 -0.32 0.88
CA GLN A 84 -27.93 0.43 0.74
C GLN A 84 -26.94 0.11 1.87
N GLU A 85 -27.41 -0.13 3.10
CA GLU A 85 -26.57 -0.47 4.24
C GLU A 85 -25.94 -1.87 4.10
N ALA A 86 -26.72 -2.85 3.65
CA ALA A 86 -26.22 -4.20 3.38
C ALA A 86 -25.16 -4.17 2.28
N PHE A 87 -25.40 -3.40 1.21
CA PHE A 87 -24.44 -3.16 0.15
C PHE A 87 -23.18 -2.46 0.67
N ALA A 88 -23.30 -1.33 1.37
CA ALA A 88 -22.15 -0.57 1.87
C ALA A 88 -21.26 -1.41 2.80
N ARG A 89 -21.85 -2.24 3.66
CA ARG A 89 -21.10 -3.17 4.53
C ARG A 89 -20.35 -4.21 3.72
N ALA A 90 -21.03 -4.86 2.78
CA ALA A 90 -20.44 -5.88 1.92
C ALA A 90 -19.33 -5.30 1.03
N PHE A 91 -19.60 -4.15 0.43
CA PHE A 91 -18.67 -3.39 -0.40
C PHE A 91 -17.42 -3.04 0.39
N ARG A 92 -17.57 -2.49 1.59
CA ARG A 92 -16.42 -2.12 2.43
C ARG A 92 -15.61 -3.32 2.90
N GLN A 93 -16.25 -4.43 3.25
CA GLN A 93 -15.53 -5.66 3.59
C GLN A 93 -14.65 -6.15 2.44
N TYR A 94 -15.06 -5.91 1.20
CA TYR A 94 -14.34 -6.34 0.01
C TYR A 94 -13.30 -5.32 -0.46
N THR A 95 -13.62 -4.03 -0.37
CA THR A 95 -12.86 -2.94 -1.01
C THR A 95 -12.10 -2.05 -0.05
N CYS A 96 -12.33 -2.22 1.26
CA CYS A 96 -11.86 -1.34 2.32
C CYS A 96 -12.29 0.13 2.18
N THR A 97 -13.35 0.43 1.42
CA THR A 97 -13.85 1.81 1.24
C THR A 97 -15.39 1.88 1.17
N GLN A 98 -15.95 3.08 1.18
CA GLN A 98 -17.37 3.35 1.02
C GLN A 98 -17.75 3.45 -0.46
N PRO A 99 -18.92 2.92 -0.89
CA PRO A 99 -19.36 2.99 -2.28
C PRO A 99 -19.39 4.42 -2.86
N SER A 100 -19.80 5.40 -2.06
CA SER A 100 -19.90 6.80 -2.49
C SER A 100 -18.57 7.43 -2.85
N GLN A 101 -17.46 6.90 -2.32
CA GLN A 101 -16.13 7.43 -2.61
C GLN A 101 -15.62 6.99 -3.99
N LEU A 102 -16.29 6.05 -4.65
CA LEU A 102 -15.83 5.51 -5.93
C LEU A 102 -16.26 6.34 -7.14
N ARG A 103 -17.22 7.24 -6.97
CA ARG A 103 -17.74 8.07 -8.07
C ARG A 103 -16.61 8.85 -8.73
N GLY A 104 -16.49 8.72 -10.06
CA GLY A 104 -15.43 9.35 -10.84
C GLY A 104 -14.03 8.79 -10.58
N ARG A 105 -13.91 7.60 -9.96
CA ARG A 105 -12.63 6.93 -9.65
C ARG A 105 -12.52 5.58 -10.36
N GLU A 106 -12.47 5.63 -11.70
CA GLU A 106 -12.39 4.47 -12.59
C GLU A 106 -11.21 3.55 -12.27
N ILE A 107 -10.03 4.13 -12.07
CA ILE A 107 -8.80 3.41 -11.69
C ILE A 107 -9.00 2.62 -10.39
N TRP A 108 -9.68 3.22 -9.40
CA TRP A 108 -9.93 2.54 -8.14
C TRP A 108 -10.86 1.35 -8.33
N ALA A 109 -11.93 1.52 -9.12
CA ALA A 109 -12.83 0.43 -9.44
C ALA A 109 -12.14 -0.71 -10.18
N GLU A 110 -11.21 -0.39 -11.09
CA GLU A 110 -10.41 -1.39 -11.81
C GLU A 110 -9.52 -2.19 -10.86
N ARG A 111 -8.82 -1.53 -9.92
CA ARG A 111 -7.97 -2.22 -8.92
C ARG A 111 -8.77 -3.14 -7.99
N MET A 112 -10.02 -2.82 -7.73
CA MET A 112 -10.93 -3.68 -6.95
C MET A 112 -11.60 -4.77 -7.79
N SER A 113 -11.35 -4.82 -9.09
CA SER A 113 -12.08 -5.73 -9.98
C SER A 113 -11.80 -7.18 -9.60
N PHE A 114 -12.86 -7.97 -9.48
CA PHE A 114 -12.78 -9.40 -9.30
C PHE A 114 -13.16 -10.07 -10.61
N PRO A 115 -12.22 -10.50 -11.46
CA PRO A 115 -12.57 -11.00 -12.79
C PRO A 115 -13.34 -12.33 -12.70
N ARG A 116 -14.05 -12.65 -13.79
CA ARG A 116 -14.60 -14.01 -13.98
C ARG A 116 -13.45 -15.02 -13.89
N LEU A 117 -13.60 -16.03 -13.03
CA LEU A 117 -12.63 -17.11 -12.95
C LEU A 117 -12.70 -17.94 -14.24
N ASN A 118 -11.52 -18.27 -14.79
CA ASN A 118 -11.41 -19.03 -16.03
C ASN A 118 -10.47 -20.21 -15.77
N ILE A 119 -10.27 -21.04 -16.80
CA ILE A 119 -9.45 -22.24 -16.67
C ILE A 119 -8.00 -21.93 -16.25
N LYS A 120 -7.41 -20.84 -16.75
CA LYS A 120 -6.08 -20.39 -16.35
C LYS A 120 -6.06 -20.04 -14.87
N HIS A 121 -7.01 -19.19 -14.41
CA HIS A 121 -7.13 -18.81 -13.00
C HIS A 121 -7.20 -20.04 -12.07
N LEU A 122 -8.04 -21.03 -12.40
CA LEU A 122 -8.22 -22.23 -11.57
C LEU A 122 -6.99 -23.14 -11.57
N HIS A 123 -6.30 -23.30 -12.71
CA HIS A 123 -5.03 -24.03 -12.75
C HIS A 123 -3.97 -23.35 -11.90
N LEU A 124 -3.84 -22.02 -12.01
CA LEU A 124 -2.88 -21.24 -11.24
C LEU A 124 -3.17 -21.36 -9.73
N LEU A 125 -4.44 -21.29 -9.32
CA LEU A 125 -4.84 -21.50 -7.92
C LEU A 125 -4.47 -22.89 -7.40
N SER A 126 -4.79 -23.96 -8.15
CA SER A 126 -4.45 -25.33 -7.73
C SER A 126 -2.95 -25.50 -7.54
N SER A 127 -2.14 -24.93 -8.44
CA SER A 127 -0.68 -24.94 -8.32
C SER A 127 -0.25 -24.19 -7.06
N VAL A 128 -0.71 -22.94 -6.88
CA VAL A 128 -0.34 -22.09 -5.72
C VAL A 128 -0.69 -22.74 -4.39
N LEU A 129 -1.88 -23.33 -4.27
CA LEU A 129 -2.31 -24.00 -3.03
C LEU A 129 -1.43 -25.21 -2.69
N SER A 130 -0.79 -25.84 -3.68
CA SER A 130 0.10 -26.99 -3.47
C SER A 130 1.56 -26.61 -3.20
N LEU A 131 1.97 -25.39 -3.53
CA LEU A 131 3.35 -24.94 -3.38
C LEU A 131 3.72 -24.76 -1.89
N PRO A 132 4.96 -25.11 -1.49
CA PRO A 132 5.41 -24.89 -0.13
C PRO A 132 5.45 -23.39 0.19
N LEU A 133 4.86 -23.04 1.33
CA LEU A 133 4.91 -21.69 1.91
C LEU A 133 5.69 -21.78 3.22
N THR A 134 6.84 -21.11 3.28
CA THR A 134 7.74 -21.17 4.44
C THR A 134 7.87 -19.80 5.09
N ILE A 135 8.08 -19.79 6.41
CA ILE A 135 8.44 -18.58 7.15
C ILE A 135 9.94 -18.61 7.42
N VAL A 136 10.63 -17.52 7.09
CA VAL A 136 12.06 -17.36 7.34
C VAL A 136 12.31 -16.07 8.11
N SER A 137 13.23 -16.13 9.07
CA SER A 137 13.71 -14.94 9.77
C SER A 137 14.79 -14.25 8.94
N GLN A 138 14.68 -12.94 8.77
CA GLN A 138 15.70 -12.11 8.18
C GLN A 138 16.26 -11.20 9.27
N GLU A 139 17.59 -11.25 9.44
CA GLU A 139 18.32 -10.32 10.30
C GLU A 139 18.18 -8.87 9.78
N PRO A 140 18.48 -7.84 10.60
CA PRO A 140 18.47 -6.46 10.13
C PRO A 140 19.28 -6.29 8.85
N THR A 141 18.73 -5.53 7.90
CA THR A 141 19.36 -5.34 6.59
C THR A 141 19.37 -3.88 6.17
N ARG A 142 20.40 -3.53 5.39
CA ARG A 142 20.61 -2.21 4.82
C ARG A 142 20.68 -2.32 3.30
N TRP A 143 19.96 -1.45 2.61
CA TRP A 143 19.78 -1.49 1.16
C TRP A 143 19.97 -0.12 0.53
N GLY A 144 20.64 -0.09 -0.63
CA GLY A 144 20.60 1.03 -1.55
C GLY A 144 19.55 0.74 -2.62
N CYS A 145 18.53 1.59 -2.70
CA CYS A 145 17.38 1.42 -3.58
C CYS A 145 17.39 2.45 -4.70
N TYR A 146 17.36 1.97 -5.94
CA TYR A 146 17.05 2.80 -7.11
C TYR A 146 15.56 2.66 -7.43
N THR A 147 14.76 3.65 -6.99
CA THR A 147 13.30 3.58 -7.05
C THR A 147 12.76 4.06 -8.38
N PHE A 148 11.69 3.43 -8.86
CA PHE A 148 10.94 3.82 -10.05
C PHE A 148 9.47 3.48 -9.86
N THR A 149 8.62 4.07 -10.69
CA THR A 149 7.17 3.94 -10.57
C THR A 149 6.62 3.06 -11.68
N ILE A 150 5.83 2.04 -11.31
CA ILE A 150 4.98 1.32 -12.25
C ILE A 150 3.68 2.08 -12.41
N ASN A 151 3.10 2.08 -13.61
CA ASN A 151 1.75 2.53 -13.87
C ASN A 151 0.94 1.37 -14.47
N SER A 152 0.28 0.58 -13.61
CA SER A 152 -0.61 -0.50 -14.01
C SER A 152 -1.62 -0.76 -12.89
N SER A 153 -2.89 -0.42 -13.15
CA SER A 153 -4.02 -0.73 -12.26
C SER A 153 -4.22 -2.24 -12.11
N SER A 154 -4.09 -2.99 -13.20
CA SER A 154 -4.31 -4.44 -13.27
C SER A 154 -3.06 -5.29 -12.98
N ARG A 155 -1.92 -4.66 -12.63
CA ARG A 155 -0.62 -5.33 -12.38
C ARG A 155 -0.22 -6.26 -13.53
N GLU A 156 -0.34 -5.78 -14.76
CA GLU A 156 0.00 -6.53 -15.97
C GLU A 156 1.50 -6.83 -16.00
N ILE A 157 1.84 -8.11 -16.11
CA ILE A 157 3.23 -8.54 -15.96
C ILE A 157 4.15 -7.97 -17.04
N ASP A 158 3.66 -7.86 -18.28
CA ASP A 158 4.46 -7.37 -19.40
C ASP A 158 4.87 -5.91 -19.18
N ILE A 159 3.95 -5.10 -18.64
CA ILE A 159 4.21 -3.71 -18.26
C ILE A 159 5.24 -3.66 -17.12
N ILE A 160 5.09 -4.51 -16.11
CA ILE A 160 6.01 -4.57 -14.97
C ILE A 160 7.43 -4.92 -15.42
N ILE A 161 7.59 -6.00 -16.20
CA ILE A 161 8.90 -6.45 -16.71
C ILE A 161 9.52 -5.38 -17.59
N GLN A 162 8.78 -4.84 -18.55
CA GLN A 162 9.27 -3.77 -19.43
C GLN A 162 9.75 -2.55 -18.63
N THR A 163 9.04 -2.17 -17.58
CA THR A 163 9.42 -1.02 -16.75
C THR A 163 10.64 -1.33 -15.88
N ILE A 164 10.79 -2.56 -15.37
CA ILE A 164 12.00 -3.01 -14.67
C ILE A 164 13.21 -2.93 -15.60
N ASP A 165 13.09 -3.43 -16.83
CA ASP A 165 14.18 -3.41 -17.82
C ASP A 165 14.60 -1.97 -18.15
N GLN A 166 13.63 -1.07 -18.35
CA GLN A 166 13.89 0.36 -18.55
C GLN A 166 14.55 1.01 -17.34
N ALA A 167 14.13 0.66 -16.12
CA ALA A 167 14.76 1.15 -14.90
C ALA A 167 16.20 0.66 -14.77
N TYR A 168 16.48 -0.58 -15.15
CA TYR A 168 17.84 -1.12 -15.17
C TYR A 168 18.72 -0.38 -16.18
N GLN A 169 18.21 -0.12 -17.39
CA GLN A 169 18.93 0.67 -18.40
C GLN A 169 19.30 2.07 -17.87
N ARG A 170 18.33 2.79 -17.28
CA ARG A 170 18.58 4.09 -16.65
C ARG A 170 19.62 4.01 -15.53
N LEU A 171 19.52 3.00 -14.65
CA LEU A 171 20.50 2.79 -13.59
C LEU A 171 21.91 2.56 -14.14
N MET A 172 22.05 1.84 -15.27
CA MET A 172 23.37 1.61 -15.88
C MET A 172 23.99 2.88 -16.48
N GLU A 173 23.18 3.87 -16.86
CA GLU A 173 23.64 5.17 -17.37
C GLU A 173 24.15 6.11 -16.26
N GLU A 174 23.81 5.84 -15.00
CA GLU A 174 24.25 6.65 -13.85
C GLU A 174 25.79 6.56 -13.63
N PRO A 175 26.47 7.67 -13.27
CA PRO A 175 27.93 7.67 -13.10
C PRO A 175 28.46 6.68 -12.06
N PHE A 176 27.64 6.36 -11.05
CA PHE A 176 28.00 5.45 -9.95
C PHE A 176 27.65 3.98 -10.25
N SER A 177 27.03 3.66 -11.40
CA SER A 177 26.52 2.32 -11.70
C SER A 177 27.60 1.24 -11.63
N ASN A 178 28.82 1.56 -12.07
CA ASN A 178 29.98 0.66 -12.09
C ASN A 178 30.48 0.26 -10.69
N THR A 179 30.11 1.00 -9.64
CA THR A 179 30.51 0.67 -8.25
C THR A 179 29.50 -0.24 -7.55
N LEU A 180 28.36 -0.52 -8.18
CA LEU A 180 27.25 -1.24 -7.55
C LEU A 180 27.41 -2.77 -7.67
N PRO A 181 27.22 -3.54 -6.58
CA PRO A 181 27.22 -5.00 -6.62
C PRO A 181 25.90 -5.55 -7.18
N LEU A 182 25.59 -5.26 -8.45
CA LEU A 182 24.30 -5.57 -9.09
C LEU A 182 23.94 -7.07 -9.12
N HIS A 183 24.91 -7.97 -9.00
CA HIS A 183 24.67 -9.41 -8.88
C HIS A 183 23.88 -9.79 -7.59
N ARG A 184 23.82 -8.88 -6.61
CA ARG A 184 23.06 -9.03 -5.36
C ARG A 184 21.67 -8.38 -5.43
N ALA A 185 21.37 -7.68 -6.52
CA ALA A 185 20.16 -6.86 -6.62
C ALA A 185 18.89 -7.72 -6.59
N GLN A 186 17.85 -7.18 -5.97
CA GLN A 186 16.52 -7.76 -5.90
C GLN A 186 15.50 -6.68 -6.22
N ILE A 187 14.34 -7.09 -6.73
CA ILE A 187 13.24 -6.15 -6.93
C ILE A 187 12.42 -6.06 -5.65
N MET A 188 12.24 -4.86 -5.12
CA MET A 188 11.41 -4.58 -3.95
C MET A 188 10.18 -3.76 -4.34
N GLU A 189 9.02 -4.12 -3.81
CA GLU A 189 7.75 -3.37 -3.94
C GLU A 189 7.43 -2.65 -2.64
N PHE A 190 7.17 -1.34 -2.72
CA PHE A 190 6.81 -0.51 -1.58
C PHE A 190 5.33 -0.11 -1.59
N ARG A 191 4.83 0.27 -0.42
CA ARG A 191 3.47 0.78 -0.25
C ARG A 191 3.37 2.18 -0.83
N GLU A 192 2.20 2.52 -1.39
CA GLU A 192 1.89 3.85 -1.88
C GLU A 192 0.74 4.50 -1.09
N HIS A 193 0.85 5.79 -0.74
CA HIS A 193 -0.14 6.50 0.09
C HIS A 193 -1.55 6.47 -0.53
N ASN A 194 -1.61 6.59 -1.86
CA ASN A 194 -2.85 6.55 -2.62
C ASN A 194 -3.02 5.25 -3.39
N GLN A 195 -2.47 4.12 -2.92
CA GLN A 195 -2.49 2.83 -3.65
C GLN A 195 -3.87 2.44 -4.21
N ASN A 196 -4.92 2.94 -3.57
CA ASN A 196 -6.30 2.69 -3.92
C ASN A 196 -6.79 3.61 -5.05
N VAL A 197 -6.31 4.85 -5.14
CA VAL A 197 -6.79 5.87 -6.10
C VAL A 197 -5.87 5.97 -7.33
N SER A 198 -4.60 5.55 -7.19
CA SER A 198 -3.63 5.58 -8.28
C SER A 198 -3.49 4.21 -8.96
N SER A 199 -3.18 4.20 -10.25
CA SER A 199 -2.68 3.03 -10.99
C SER A 199 -1.19 2.83 -10.74
N THR A 200 -0.56 3.72 -9.96
CA THR A 200 0.87 3.70 -9.71
C THR A 200 1.25 3.02 -8.42
N TYR A 201 2.44 2.42 -8.41
CA TYR A 201 3.09 1.96 -7.19
C TYR A 201 4.61 1.93 -7.38
N PRO A 202 5.37 2.17 -6.29
CA PRO A 202 6.83 2.17 -6.32
C PRO A 202 7.43 0.76 -6.31
N LEU A 203 8.39 0.54 -7.21
CA LEU A 203 9.34 -0.58 -7.18
C LEU A 203 10.76 -0.04 -7.03
N SER A 204 11.70 -0.87 -6.59
CA SER A 204 13.13 -0.54 -6.62
C SER A 204 13.98 -1.70 -7.08
N ILE A 205 15.05 -1.36 -7.79
CA ILE A 205 16.24 -2.22 -7.86
C ILE A 205 16.98 -1.99 -6.55
N ALA A 206 16.82 -2.91 -5.60
CA ALA A 206 17.36 -2.82 -4.26
C ALA A 206 18.60 -3.71 -4.13
N ILE A 207 19.68 -3.12 -3.63
CA ILE A 207 20.99 -3.78 -3.52
C ILE A 207 21.35 -3.85 -2.03
N PRO A 208 21.65 -5.03 -1.47
CA PRO A 208 22.03 -5.13 -0.07
C PRO A 208 23.47 -4.65 0.14
N PHE A 209 23.69 -3.85 1.18
CA PHE A 209 25.00 -3.35 1.60
C PHE A 209 25.28 -3.79 3.04
N ALA A 210 26.54 -4.15 3.31
CA ALA A 210 27.03 -4.32 4.66
C ALA A 210 27.23 -2.96 5.35
N ASP A 211 27.35 -2.95 6.67
CA ASP A 211 27.47 -1.71 7.46
C ASP A 211 28.69 -0.85 7.10
N HIS A 212 29.77 -1.49 6.62
CA HIS A 212 31.00 -0.82 6.22
C HIS A 212 31.00 -0.37 4.75
N GLU A 213 30.06 -0.84 3.93
CA GLU A 213 29.98 -0.44 2.51
C GLU A 213 29.23 0.90 2.39
N THR A 214 29.70 1.79 1.50
CA THR A 214 29.06 3.10 1.29
C THR A 214 27.97 3.00 0.22
N ILE A 215 26.79 3.55 0.52
CA ILE A 215 25.69 3.68 -0.45
C ILE A 215 25.83 5.02 -1.17
N PRO A 216 25.79 5.07 -2.52
CA PRO A 216 25.79 6.33 -3.25
C PRO A 216 24.62 7.23 -2.83
N ALA A 217 24.88 8.51 -2.61
CA ALA A 217 23.87 9.48 -2.14
C ALA A 217 22.64 9.62 -3.06
N SER A 218 22.79 9.28 -4.35
CA SER A 218 21.68 9.25 -5.32
C SER A 218 20.70 8.10 -5.08
N LEU A 219 21.07 7.07 -4.32
CA LEU A 219 20.18 5.97 -3.95
C LEU A 219 19.44 6.29 -2.65
N PHE A 220 18.21 5.79 -2.55
CA PHE A 220 17.47 5.78 -1.29
C PHE A 220 18.05 4.72 -0.36
N GLU A 221 18.48 5.11 0.84
CA GLU A 221 18.91 4.16 1.86
C GLU A 221 17.70 3.64 2.64
N LEU A 222 17.52 2.32 2.60
CA LEU A 222 16.49 1.60 3.34
C LEU A 222 17.15 0.74 4.42
N ARG A 223 16.70 0.90 5.67
CA ARG A 223 17.07 -0.01 6.77
C ARG A 223 15.83 -0.74 7.27
N LEU A 224 15.86 -2.05 7.17
CA LEU A 224 14.80 -2.92 7.67
C LEU A 224 15.26 -3.58 8.98
N PRO A 225 14.41 -3.58 10.02
CA PRO A 225 14.71 -4.29 11.24
C PRO A 225 14.66 -5.81 11.00
N GLN A 226 14.96 -6.58 12.04
CA GLN A 226 14.70 -8.01 12.01
C GLN A 226 13.23 -8.29 11.66
N THR A 227 13.00 -9.08 10.62
CA THR A 227 11.66 -9.27 10.03
C THR A 227 11.40 -10.75 9.77
N GLN A 228 10.18 -11.21 10.01
CA GLN A 228 9.73 -12.53 9.54
C GLN A 228 9.18 -12.39 8.12
N LEU A 229 9.64 -13.23 7.20
CA LEU A 229 9.18 -13.24 5.82
C LEU A 229 8.48 -14.55 5.50
N ALA A 230 7.28 -14.46 4.95
CA ALA A 230 6.69 -15.58 4.22
C ALA A 230 7.34 -15.66 2.84
N SER A 231 7.72 -16.86 2.39
CA SER A 231 8.40 -17.13 1.14
C SER A 231 7.68 -18.22 0.35
N ILE A 232 7.46 -17.97 -0.94
CA ILE A 232 6.90 -18.94 -1.88
C ILE A 232 7.60 -18.81 -3.25
N SER A 233 7.89 -19.93 -3.89
CA SER A 233 8.46 -19.97 -5.24
C SER A 233 7.38 -20.31 -6.27
N LEU A 234 7.01 -19.32 -7.08
CA LEU A 234 6.02 -19.43 -8.13
C LEU A 234 6.70 -19.90 -9.44
N PRO A 235 6.08 -20.78 -10.23
CA PRO A 235 6.72 -21.34 -11.42
C PRO A 235 6.83 -20.35 -12.58
N GLU A 236 6.03 -19.27 -12.60
CA GLU A 236 6.16 -18.15 -13.53
C GLU A 236 5.55 -16.87 -12.88
N PRO A 237 5.80 -15.66 -13.41
CA PRO A 237 5.33 -14.41 -12.78
C PRO A 237 3.83 -14.13 -12.88
N ASN A 238 3.10 -14.76 -13.81
CA ASN A 238 1.65 -14.57 -14.03
C ASN A 238 0.75 -14.94 -12.84
N TYR A 239 1.31 -15.53 -11.79
CA TYR A 239 0.60 -16.00 -10.61
C TYR A 239 0.22 -14.88 -9.63
N VAL A 240 0.92 -13.74 -9.69
CA VAL A 240 0.88 -12.65 -8.71
C VAL A 240 -0.56 -12.19 -8.40
N THR A 241 -1.33 -11.76 -9.40
CA THR A 241 -2.68 -11.18 -9.22
C THR A 241 -3.69 -12.15 -8.59
N ILE A 242 -3.51 -13.46 -8.81
CA ILE A 242 -4.43 -14.51 -8.36
C ILE A 242 -4.00 -15.10 -7.02
N ALA A 243 -2.68 -15.19 -6.82
CA ALA A 243 -2.09 -15.81 -5.64
C ALA A 243 -2.30 -14.95 -4.40
N PHE A 244 -2.16 -13.62 -4.47
CA PHE A 244 -2.10 -12.76 -3.28
C PHE A 244 -3.21 -12.99 -2.25
N ASN A 245 -4.47 -13.02 -2.69
CA ASN A 245 -5.60 -13.27 -1.77
C ASN A 245 -5.53 -14.65 -1.10
N GLN A 246 -5.09 -15.67 -1.84
CA GLN A 246 -4.92 -17.01 -1.28
C GLN A 246 -3.67 -17.12 -0.42
N LEU A 247 -2.58 -16.44 -0.78
CA LEU A 247 -1.34 -16.42 0.00
C LEU A 247 -1.58 -15.83 1.38
N TYR A 248 -2.30 -14.72 1.49
CA TYR A 248 -2.63 -14.13 2.79
C TYR A 248 -3.50 -15.06 3.63
N GLN A 249 -4.46 -15.76 3.02
CA GLN A 249 -5.25 -16.77 3.72
C GLN A 249 -4.41 -17.97 4.17
N ARG A 250 -3.47 -18.44 3.34
CA ARG A 250 -2.56 -19.54 3.68
C ARG A 250 -1.60 -19.17 4.80
N VAL A 251 -1.00 -17.97 4.75
CA VAL A 251 -0.15 -17.46 5.84
C VAL A 251 -0.92 -17.46 7.16
N TYR A 252 -2.17 -16.99 7.14
CA TYR A 252 -3.02 -17.00 8.33
C TYR A 252 -3.36 -18.43 8.79
N GLN A 253 -3.83 -19.30 7.90
CA GLN A 253 -4.31 -20.63 8.25
C GLN A 253 -3.19 -21.61 8.63
N GLU A 254 -2.09 -21.61 7.87
CA GLU A 254 -0.98 -22.54 8.02
C GLU A 254 0.01 -22.10 9.11
N HIS A 255 0.21 -20.79 9.29
CA HIS A 255 1.28 -20.24 10.14
C HIS A 255 0.80 -19.30 11.25
N GLN A 256 -0.50 -18.97 11.33
CA GLN A 256 -1.06 -18.03 12.32
C GLN A 256 -0.40 -16.64 12.31
N CYS A 257 0.04 -16.21 11.12
CA CYS A 257 0.63 -14.90 10.89
C CYS A 257 -0.32 -13.97 10.12
N TYR A 258 -0.14 -12.66 10.31
CA TYR A 258 -0.70 -11.63 9.45
C TYR A 258 0.34 -11.09 8.47
N PHE A 259 -0.15 -10.49 7.38
CA PHE A 259 0.69 -9.68 6.50
C PHE A 259 1.16 -8.42 7.25
N ALA A 260 2.48 -8.24 7.35
CA ALA A 260 3.10 -7.14 8.10
C ALA A 260 3.49 -5.96 7.19
N GLY A 261 2.86 -5.83 6.02
CA GLY A 261 3.11 -4.71 5.11
C GLY A 261 4.23 -4.95 4.10
N LEU A 262 4.68 -3.84 3.49
CA LEU A 262 5.71 -3.79 2.45
C LEU A 262 7.02 -3.21 3.07
N PRO A 263 8.21 -3.52 2.53
CA PRO A 263 8.44 -4.01 1.18
C PRO A 263 8.29 -5.52 0.98
N ALA A 264 7.79 -5.92 -0.18
CA ALA A 264 7.82 -7.30 -0.65
C ALA A 264 8.92 -7.49 -1.70
N TYR A 265 9.48 -8.70 -1.74
CA TYR A 265 10.61 -9.06 -2.59
C TYR A 265 10.13 -9.88 -3.77
N TRP A 266 10.72 -9.57 -4.92
CA TRP A 266 10.51 -10.23 -6.19
C TRP A 266 11.87 -10.69 -6.70
N ILE A 267 12.13 -11.99 -6.61
CA ILE A 267 13.41 -12.59 -6.96
C ILE A 267 13.15 -13.49 -8.16
N TYR A 268 13.49 -13.01 -9.35
CA TYR A 268 13.31 -13.75 -10.60
C TYR A 268 14.58 -14.50 -10.97
N ASP A 269 14.44 -15.79 -11.23
CA ASP A 269 15.49 -16.64 -11.74
C ASP A 269 15.38 -16.73 -13.27
N TYR A 270 16.27 -16.05 -13.98
CA TYR A 270 16.30 -16.03 -15.44
C TYR A 270 16.65 -17.38 -16.08
N GLN A 271 17.26 -18.32 -15.34
CA GLN A 271 17.59 -19.65 -15.85
C GLN A 271 16.39 -20.58 -15.79
N THR A 272 15.63 -20.53 -14.69
CA THR A 272 14.50 -21.42 -14.46
C THR A 272 13.14 -20.81 -14.81
N GLY A 273 13.07 -19.48 -14.94
CA GLY A 273 11.82 -18.72 -15.13
C GLY A 273 10.98 -18.58 -13.85
N GLN A 274 11.49 -19.07 -12.71
CA GLN A 274 10.76 -19.03 -11.45
C GLN A 274 10.80 -17.64 -10.81
N LEU A 275 9.69 -17.26 -10.17
CA LEU A 275 9.60 -16.05 -9.36
C LEU A 275 9.45 -16.46 -7.89
N GLN A 276 10.49 -16.22 -7.09
CA GLN A 276 10.35 -16.29 -5.65
C GLN A 276 9.81 -14.97 -5.12
N HIS A 277 8.67 -15.06 -4.43
CA HIS A 277 8.04 -13.94 -3.76
C HIS A 277 8.25 -14.07 -2.25
N LYS A 278 8.73 -13.00 -1.62
CA LYS A 278 8.83 -12.92 -0.15
C LYS A 278 8.11 -11.69 0.35
N PHE A 279 7.44 -11.78 1.49
CA PHE A 279 6.76 -10.62 2.05
C PHE A 279 6.73 -10.66 3.58
N PRO A 280 6.79 -9.48 4.24
CA PRO A 280 6.71 -9.36 5.68
C PRO A 280 5.45 -10.00 6.26
N VAL A 281 5.66 -10.75 7.33
CA VAL A 281 4.61 -11.30 8.17
C VAL A 281 4.93 -11.07 9.63
N GLU A 282 3.89 -11.08 10.45
CA GLU A 282 4.02 -10.97 11.90
C GLU A 282 3.10 -11.97 12.58
N LEU A 283 3.50 -12.43 13.76
CA LEU A 283 2.64 -13.30 14.56
C LEU A 283 1.38 -12.54 14.98
N ARG A 284 0.24 -13.22 14.87
CA ARG A 284 -1.06 -12.64 15.21
C ARG A 284 -1.10 -12.00 16.60
N VAL A 285 -0.54 -12.68 17.61
CA VAL A 285 -0.54 -12.18 18.99
C VAL A 285 0.18 -10.83 19.11
N HIS A 286 1.28 -10.64 18.39
CA HIS A 286 2.02 -9.37 18.42
C HIS A 286 1.23 -8.25 17.73
N ALA A 287 0.57 -8.53 16.61
CA ALA A 287 -0.26 -7.56 15.93
C ALA A 287 -1.47 -7.10 16.77
N GLU A 288 -2.07 -8.03 17.54
CA GLU A 288 -3.19 -7.73 18.44
C GLU A 288 -2.74 -6.95 19.69
N GLU A 289 -1.51 -7.14 20.16
CA GLU A 289 -0.92 -6.42 21.30
C GLU A 289 -0.26 -5.08 20.91
N ASP A 290 -0.28 -4.74 19.62
CA ASP A 290 0.42 -3.56 19.09
C ASP A 290 -0.15 -2.26 19.69
N ARG A 291 0.73 -1.48 20.32
CA ARG A 291 0.33 -0.23 21.00
C ARG A 291 -0.05 0.89 20.03
N THR A 292 0.30 0.79 18.74
CA THR A 292 -0.14 1.76 17.72
C THR A 292 -1.66 1.81 17.60
N TRP A 293 -2.38 0.74 18.01
CA TRP A 293 -3.84 0.77 18.10
C TRP A 293 -4.34 1.89 19.03
N LEU A 294 -3.57 2.26 20.06
CA LEU A 294 -3.90 3.33 21.00
C LEU A 294 -3.80 4.74 20.37
N LEU A 295 -3.17 4.87 19.20
CA LEU A 295 -3.11 6.15 18.46
C LEU A 295 -4.44 6.50 17.79
N PHE A 296 -5.38 5.54 17.70
CA PHE A 296 -6.68 5.69 17.06
C PHE A 296 -7.78 5.98 18.08
N ASP A 297 -7.67 7.08 18.82
CA ASP A 297 -8.69 7.58 19.77
C ASP A 297 -9.24 8.94 19.28
N GLU A 298 -10.50 9.24 19.60
CA GLU A 298 -11.17 10.52 19.29
C GLU A 298 -10.36 11.72 19.80
N LYS A 299 -9.55 11.54 20.85
CA LYS A 299 -8.66 12.60 21.37
C LYS A 299 -7.54 13.00 20.42
N ASN A 300 -7.16 12.12 19.49
CA ASN A 300 -6.17 12.41 18.47
C ASN A 300 -6.83 12.97 17.20
N GLU A 301 -8.16 13.00 17.11
CA GLU A 301 -8.86 13.60 15.98
C GLU A 301 -8.78 15.13 16.02
N VAL A 302 -8.44 15.72 14.88
CA VAL A 302 -8.39 17.17 14.68
C VAL A 302 -9.15 17.51 13.41
N LEU A 303 -10.10 18.44 13.50
CA LEU A 303 -10.75 19.04 12.34
C LEU A 303 -9.94 20.25 11.89
N LEU A 304 -9.44 20.22 10.65
CA LEU A 304 -8.75 21.34 10.03
C LEU A 304 -9.64 21.98 8.96
N ASP A 305 -9.56 23.31 8.88
CA ASP A 305 -10.04 24.13 7.76
C ASP A 305 -9.13 25.35 7.66
N GLU A 306 -7.86 25.08 7.32
CA GLU A 306 -6.79 26.06 7.32
C GLU A 306 -6.20 26.22 5.92
N ARG A 307 -5.78 27.45 5.61
CA ARG A 307 -5.03 27.76 4.38
C ARG A 307 -3.60 28.12 4.75
N HIS A 308 -2.66 27.53 4.03
CA HIS A 308 -1.23 27.77 4.21
C HIS A 308 -0.63 28.38 2.95
N LEU A 309 0.27 29.33 3.17
CA LEU A 309 1.04 29.96 2.10
C LEU A 309 2.40 29.26 1.99
N PRO A 310 2.74 28.69 0.83
CA PRO A 310 4.05 28.08 0.64
C PRO A 310 5.12 29.18 0.64
N LEU A 311 6.11 29.06 1.52
CA LEU A 311 7.33 29.87 1.51
C LEU A 311 8.33 29.33 0.47
N SER A 312 8.42 28.01 0.37
CA SER A 312 9.18 27.32 -0.67
C SER A 312 8.57 25.96 -0.99
N SER A 313 8.88 25.44 -2.17
CA SER A 313 8.41 24.14 -2.65
C SER A 313 9.59 23.29 -3.13
N HIS A 314 9.59 22.02 -2.77
CA HIS A 314 10.69 21.10 -3.04
C HIS A 314 10.16 19.77 -3.58
N TRP A 315 10.97 19.10 -4.40
CA TRP A 315 10.64 17.81 -4.98
C TRP A 315 11.56 16.73 -4.43
N ILE A 316 10.99 15.59 -4.04
CA ILE A 316 11.77 14.38 -3.82
C ILE A 316 12.18 13.83 -5.19
N ALA A 317 13.48 13.58 -5.35
CA ALA A 317 14.07 13.02 -6.56
C ALA A 317 13.42 11.66 -6.90
N GLU A 318 13.18 11.38 -8.18
CA GLU A 318 12.49 10.15 -8.62
C GLU A 318 13.09 8.86 -8.02
N PRO A 319 14.43 8.68 -7.96
CA PRO A 319 15.04 7.48 -7.36
C PRO A 319 14.77 7.29 -5.86
N GLN A 320 14.25 8.33 -5.17
CA GLN A 320 13.96 8.34 -3.74
C GLN A 320 12.46 8.25 -3.42
N ARG A 321 11.60 8.06 -4.41
CA ARG A 321 10.13 8.04 -4.26
C ARG A 321 9.60 6.68 -3.79
N ALA A 322 9.98 6.23 -2.60
CA ALA A 322 9.60 4.94 -2.03
C ALA A 322 8.22 4.95 -1.34
N GLY A 323 7.25 5.70 -1.89
CA GLY A 323 5.86 5.74 -1.40
C GLY A 323 5.71 6.32 0.00
N THR A 324 5.29 5.49 0.96
CA THR A 324 5.08 5.92 2.36
C THR A 324 6.37 6.25 3.12
N ARG A 325 7.52 5.80 2.61
CA ARG A 325 8.86 6.02 3.18
C ARG A 325 9.53 7.30 2.69
N ARG A 326 8.92 8.45 3.00
CA ARG A 326 9.40 9.78 2.57
C ARG A 326 9.95 10.64 3.69
N LEU A 327 9.85 10.19 4.94
CA LEU A 327 10.21 10.99 6.11
C LEU A 327 11.73 11.06 6.27
N THR A 328 12.43 9.94 6.15
CA THR A 328 13.90 9.93 6.22
C THR A 328 14.48 10.82 5.11
N THR A 329 13.94 10.71 3.89
CA THR A 329 14.31 11.56 2.76
C THR A 329 14.03 13.03 3.03
N LEU A 330 12.88 13.36 3.61
CA LEU A 330 12.56 14.73 4.00
C LEU A 330 13.55 15.25 5.05
N ILE A 331 13.76 14.53 6.16
CA ILE A 331 14.64 14.95 7.26
C ILE A 331 16.05 15.19 6.72
N ASN A 332 16.60 14.27 5.92
CA ASN A 332 17.93 14.41 5.32
C ASN A 332 18.02 15.62 4.38
N ASN A 333 16.98 15.90 3.59
CA ASN A 333 16.98 17.06 2.69
C ASN A 333 16.85 18.38 3.45
N LEU A 334 16.01 18.44 4.49
CA LEU A 334 15.84 19.61 5.34
C LEU A 334 17.15 19.95 6.05
N THR A 335 17.89 18.96 6.53
CA THR A 335 19.12 19.17 7.30
C THR A 335 20.29 19.63 6.44
N VAL A 336 20.35 19.20 5.18
CA VAL A 336 21.32 19.72 4.20
C VAL A 336 20.99 21.16 3.77
N SER A 337 19.69 21.52 3.74
CA SER A 337 19.23 22.76 3.09
C SER A 337 18.95 23.93 4.04
N LEU A 338 18.79 23.68 5.35
CA LEU A 338 18.38 24.72 6.31
C LEU A 338 19.57 25.28 7.11
N PRO A 339 19.70 26.62 7.24
CA PRO A 339 20.61 27.21 8.22
C PRO A 339 20.16 26.87 9.66
N PRO A 340 21.08 26.78 10.63
CA PRO A 340 20.80 26.36 12.02
C PRO A 340 19.90 27.29 12.86
N THR A 341 19.23 28.27 12.23
CA THR A 341 18.41 29.29 12.92
C THR A 341 16.96 29.39 12.42
N ASP A 342 16.59 28.70 11.34
CA ASP A 342 15.21 28.67 10.86
C ASP A 342 14.46 27.46 11.43
N THR A 343 13.55 27.72 12.37
CA THR A 343 12.59 26.71 12.84
C THR A 343 11.54 26.49 11.75
N VAL A 344 11.51 25.30 11.15
CA VAL A 344 10.45 24.92 10.23
C VAL A 344 9.17 24.67 11.01
N GLU A 345 8.25 25.65 10.98
CA GLU A 345 6.97 25.56 11.69
C GLU A 345 6.10 24.41 11.13
N LYS A 346 6.02 24.30 9.79
CA LYS A 346 5.14 23.36 9.11
C LYS A 346 5.69 22.92 7.75
N VAL A 347 5.72 21.61 7.53
CA VAL A 347 5.95 20.99 6.22
C VAL A 347 4.66 20.32 5.76
N ILE A 348 4.22 20.62 4.54
CA ILE A 348 3.00 20.05 3.98
C ILE A 348 3.35 19.27 2.72
N PHE A 349 3.01 17.98 2.69
CA PHE A 349 3.06 17.18 1.47
C PHE A 349 1.84 17.48 0.60
N ASN A 350 2.05 17.56 -0.72
CA ASN A 350 0.97 17.84 -1.65
C ASN A 350 -0.07 16.69 -1.69
N ARG A 351 -1.26 17.01 -2.19
CA ARG A 351 -2.39 16.10 -2.33
C ARG A 351 -2.09 14.97 -3.30
N PRO A 352 -2.18 13.70 -2.87
CA PRO A 352 -1.86 12.56 -3.73
C PRO A 352 -2.99 12.24 -4.74
N ASP A 353 -4.19 12.80 -4.58
CA ASP A 353 -5.35 12.55 -5.46
C ASP A 353 -5.42 13.44 -6.72
N LEU A 354 -4.66 14.54 -6.79
CA LEU A 354 -4.65 15.42 -7.97
C LEU A 354 -3.82 14.83 -9.11
N HIS A 355 -2.55 14.56 -8.82
CA HIS A 355 -1.61 13.91 -9.72
C HIS A 355 -0.70 13.01 -8.89
N SER A 356 -0.61 11.72 -9.22
CA SER A 356 0.15 10.73 -8.44
C SER A 356 1.64 11.09 -8.29
N THR A 357 2.20 11.86 -9.21
CA THR A 357 3.58 12.37 -9.12
C THR A 357 3.72 13.52 -8.11
N SER A 358 2.68 14.32 -7.90
CA SER A 358 2.71 15.51 -7.05
C SER A 358 2.82 15.18 -5.56
N GLN A 359 2.44 13.98 -5.12
CA GLN A 359 2.55 13.56 -3.71
C GLN A 359 3.99 13.61 -3.16
N TYR A 360 4.99 13.61 -4.04
CA TYR A 360 6.41 13.71 -3.69
C TYR A 360 6.93 15.15 -3.67
N GLN A 361 6.04 16.12 -3.87
CA GLN A 361 6.28 17.53 -3.63
C GLN A 361 5.90 17.86 -2.18
N TYR A 362 6.76 18.60 -1.50
CA TYR A 362 6.47 19.15 -0.18
C TYR A 362 6.74 20.65 -0.15
N PHE A 363 6.05 21.32 0.76
CA PHE A 363 6.08 22.77 0.91
C PHE A 363 6.49 23.13 2.32
N ILE A 364 7.45 24.04 2.45
CA ILE A 364 7.74 24.72 3.72
C ILE A 364 6.76 25.89 3.79
N CYS A 365 5.91 25.91 4.81
CA CYS A 365 4.80 26.85 4.91
C CYS A 365 4.93 27.76 6.13
N SER A 366 4.28 28.92 6.05
CA SER A 366 3.96 29.75 7.21
C SER A 366 2.45 29.72 7.50
N SER A 367 2.09 29.98 8.75
CA SER A 367 0.71 30.22 9.15
C SER A 367 0.14 31.45 8.42
N ALA A 368 -0.87 31.28 7.57
CA ALA A 368 -1.43 32.40 6.81
C ALA A 368 -2.23 33.35 7.72
N GLN A 369 -1.92 34.64 7.67
CA GLN A 369 -2.76 35.66 8.30
C GLN A 369 -3.91 36.06 7.34
N PRO A 370 -5.17 36.17 7.81
CA PRO A 370 -6.35 36.42 6.98
C PRO A 370 -6.37 37.78 6.23
N HIS A 371 -5.36 38.63 6.41
CA HIS A 371 -5.28 39.97 5.82
C HIS A 371 -4.14 40.17 4.82
N LEU A 372 -3.34 39.14 4.49
CA LEU A 372 -2.30 39.26 3.46
C LEU A 372 -2.90 39.03 2.06
N MET A 373 -2.95 40.09 1.26
CA MET A 373 -3.10 39.97 -0.20
C MET A 373 -1.72 39.61 -0.78
N ILE A 374 -1.62 38.42 -1.38
CA ILE A 374 -0.39 37.92 -2.01
C ILE A 374 -0.69 37.51 -3.45
N ASP A 375 0.27 37.79 -4.31
CA ASP A 375 0.26 37.54 -5.76
C ASP A 375 0.54 36.05 -6.06
N LYS A 376 -0.36 35.41 -6.84
CA LYS A 376 -0.18 34.19 -7.65
C LYS A 376 0.57 32.95 -7.09
N ALA A 377 0.58 32.68 -5.79
CA ALA A 377 0.80 31.32 -5.28
C ALA A 377 -0.54 30.74 -4.84
N ASP A 378 -0.96 29.58 -5.39
CA ASP A 378 -2.18 28.92 -4.96
C ASP A 378 -2.00 28.47 -3.49
N PRO A 379 -2.87 28.93 -2.55
CA PRO A 379 -2.77 28.53 -1.16
C PRO A 379 -3.04 27.04 -1.02
N ILE A 380 -2.29 26.37 -0.13
CA ILE A 380 -2.53 24.97 0.20
C ILE A 380 -3.69 24.93 1.18
N HIS A 381 -4.77 24.27 0.80
CA HIS A 381 -5.95 24.12 1.65
C HIS A 381 -5.93 22.75 2.34
N CYS A 382 -5.85 22.79 3.67
CA CYS A 382 -5.92 21.62 4.54
C CYS A 382 -7.29 21.59 5.20
N GLU A 383 -8.18 20.77 4.66
CA GLU A 383 -9.55 20.61 5.14
C GLU A 383 -9.88 19.16 5.52
N GLY A 384 -10.72 19.00 6.53
CA GLY A 384 -11.27 17.71 6.95
C GLY A 384 -10.67 17.18 8.25
N LEU A 385 -10.89 15.89 8.51
CA LEU A 385 -10.44 15.23 9.74
C LEU A 385 -9.04 14.65 9.58
N TYR A 386 -8.25 14.79 10.63
CA TYR A 386 -6.87 14.36 10.73
C TYR A 386 -6.63 13.61 12.04
N LEU A 387 -5.74 12.63 12.03
CA LEU A 387 -5.16 12.08 13.26
C LEU A 387 -3.88 12.82 13.57
N ARG A 388 -3.80 13.41 14.76
CA ARG A 388 -2.58 13.99 15.33
C ARG A 388 -1.82 12.94 16.12
N THR A 389 -0.62 12.62 15.66
CA THR A 389 0.30 11.70 16.33
C THR A 389 1.61 12.41 16.66
N ARG A 390 2.28 12.00 17.74
CA ARG A 390 3.58 12.56 18.15
C ARG A 390 4.65 11.50 18.05
N TRP A 391 5.75 11.85 17.41
CA TRP A 391 6.86 10.95 17.16
C TRP A 391 8.13 11.51 17.80
N ARG A 392 8.91 10.65 18.44
CA ARG A 392 10.15 11.01 19.13
C ARG A 392 11.13 9.85 19.09
N GLY A 393 12.36 10.08 18.63
CA GLY A 393 13.39 9.04 18.54
C GLY A 393 14.75 9.60 18.12
N ASN A 394 15.80 8.80 18.26
CA ASN A 394 17.18 9.17 17.94
C ASN A 394 17.65 8.64 16.56
N ASP A 395 16.89 7.73 15.94
CA ASP A 395 17.17 7.18 14.61
C ASP A 395 15.98 7.43 13.67
N SER A 396 16.20 8.21 12.60
CA SER A 396 15.17 8.53 11.60
C SER A 396 14.65 7.31 10.85
N HIS A 397 15.51 6.32 10.58
CA HIS A 397 15.11 5.09 9.89
C HIS A 397 14.24 4.21 10.78
N GLN A 398 14.55 4.15 12.08
CA GLN A 398 13.69 3.46 13.04
C GLN A 398 12.32 4.15 13.14
N LEU A 399 12.29 5.47 13.29
CA LEU A 399 11.04 6.24 13.31
C LEU A 399 10.20 6.01 12.05
N GLU A 400 10.83 5.98 10.88
CA GLU A 400 10.12 5.69 9.62
C GLU A 400 9.54 4.27 9.60
N ASN A 401 10.25 3.27 10.13
CA ASN A 401 9.72 1.91 10.26
C ASN A 401 8.50 1.84 11.21
N GLU A 402 8.50 2.62 12.30
CA GLU A 402 7.36 2.68 13.22
C GLU A 402 6.15 3.40 12.60
N ILE A 403 6.39 4.41 11.76
CA ILE A 403 5.33 5.11 11.00
C ILE A 403 4.73 4.20 9.93
N GLU A 404 5.55 3.39 9.25
CA GLU A 404 5.04 2.35 8.33
C GLU A 404 4.11 1.37 9.04
N ASN A 405 4.45 0.97 10.27
CA ASN A 405 3.57 0.14 11.10
C ASN A 405 2.28 0.88 11.45
N PHE A 406 2.35 2.17 11.81
CA PHE A 406 1.15 2.99 12.01
C PHE A 406 0.25 3.01 10.76
N TYR A 407 0.80 3.21 9.56
CA TYR A 407 0.02 3.18 8.32
C TYR A 407 -0.57 1.80 8.02
N LEU A 408 0.16 0.72 8.30
CA LEU A 408 -0.36 -0.65 8.20
C LEU A 408 -1.56 -0.84 9.12
N ARG A 409 -1.49 -0.35 10.35
CA ARG A 409 -2.56 -0.48 11.36
C ARG A 409 -3.75 0.40 11.04
N LEU A 410 -3.52 1.62 10.55
CA LEU A 410 -4.57 2.49 10.03
C LEU A 410 -5.34 1.82 8.88
N LEU A 411 -4.65 1.10 7.98
CA LEU A 411 -5.30 0.34 6.92
C LEU A 411 -6.18 -0.80 7.46
N GLN A 412 -5.79 -1.41 8.58
CA GLN A 412 -6.49 -2.52 9.22
C GLN A 412 -7.58 -2.05 10.20
N HIS A 413 -7.64 -0.77 10.55
CA HIS A 413 -8.55 -0.24 11.58
C HIS A 413 -10.01 -0.18 11.12
N GLU A 414 -10.94 -0.44 12.06
CA GLU A 414 -12.37 -0.50 11.76
C GLU A 414 -13.05 0.88 11.70
N HIS A 415 -12.51 1.89 12.37
CA HIS A 415 -13.18 3.20 12.53
C HIS A 415 -12.55 4.31 11.68
N TYR A 416 -11.25 4.23 11.43
CA TYR A 416 -10.50 5.24 10.68
C TYR A 416 -9.95 4.64 9.41
N GLN A 417 -9.91 5.44 8.36
CA GLN A 417 -9.27 5.07 7.11
C GLN A 417 -8.50 6.27 6.59
N TYR A 418 -7.31 6.02 6.05
CA TYR A 418 -6.55 7.05 5.33
C TYR A 418 -7.42 7.66 4.23
N ARG A 419 -7.39 8.99 4.13
CA ARG A 419 -8.03 9.75 3.05
C ARG A 419 -6.94 10.47 2.27
N ALA A 420 -6.94 10.34 0.94
CA ALA A 420 -6.06 11.15 0.11
C ALA A 420 -6.28 12.66 0.39
N GLY A 421 -5.21 13.31 0.84
CA GLY A 421 -5.18 14.73 1.21
C GLY A 421 -3.75 15.15 1.59
N PRO A 422 -3.52 16.43 1.88
CA PRO A 422 -2.20 16.90 2.31
C PRO A 422 -1.86 16.29 3.66
N GLU A 423 -0.67 15.69 3.78
CA GLU A 423 -0.10 15.31 5.08
C GLU A 423 0.72 16.46 5.63
N ILE A 424 0.66 16.68 6.94
CA ILE A 424 1.29 17.83 7.57
C ILE A 424 2.22 17.34 8.68
N ILE A 425 3.43 17.87 8.69
CA ILE A 425 4.38 17.69 9.77
C ILE A 425 4.59 19.05 10.43
N GLU A 426 4.36 19.11 11.74
CA GLU A 426 4.48 20.32 12.56
C GLU A 426 5.57 20.15 13.61
N ASN A 427 6.14 21.27 14.04
CA ASN A 427 7.07 21.32 15.17
C ASN A 427 8.27 20.37 15.02
N ILE A 428 8.83 20.27 13.80
CA ILE A 428 9.97 19.40 13.53
C ILE A 428 11.19 19.94 14.27
N ASN A 429 11.65 19.18 15.27
CA ASN A 429 12.93 19.39 15.92
C ASN A 429 13.91 18.31 15.45
N VAL A 430 15.03 18.76 14.88
CA VAL A 430 16.13 17.90 14.44
C VAL A 430 17.44 18.34 15.10
N SER A 431 17.48 18.32 16.43
CA SER A 431 18.71 18.58 17.19
C SER A 431 19.68 17.40 17.07
N HIS A 432 20.45 17.40 15.97
CA HIS A 432 21.80 16.85 15.73
C HIS A 432 22.08 16.71 14.22
N ALA A 433 21.05 16.61 13.37
CA ALA A 433 21.29 16.41 11.93
C ALA A 433 21.95 17.62 11.21
N LEU A 434 22.11 18.74 11.92
CA LEU A 434 22.87 19.92 11.49
C LEU A 434 24.33 19.96 12.02
N ARG A 435 24.78 18.98 12.83
CA ARG A 435 26.11 19.00 13.48
C ARG A 435 27.05 17.83 13.12
N VAL A 436 26.73 17.03 12.10
CA VAL A 436 27.70 16.08 11.55
C VAL A 436 28.65 16.82 10.61
N ASN A 437 29.53 17.65 11.17
CA ASN A 437 30.82 18.03 10.56
C ASN A 437 31.81 18.68 11.53
N GLU A 438 31.50 18.85 12.82
CA GLU A 438 32.48 19.36 13.78
C GLU A 438 32.54 18.51 15.05
N VAL A 439 33.59 17.69 15.08
CA VAL A 439 34.37 17.25 16.25
C VAL A 439 33.81 16.12 17.13
N GLU A 440 34.60 15.05 17.16
CA GLU A 440 34.65 14.03 18.19
C GLU A 440 34.73 14.65 19.60
N GLN A 441 33.78 14.31 20.48
CA GLN A 441 33.96 13.90 21.88
C GLN A 441 32.77 14.29 22.76
N GLY A 442 32.06 13.26 23.25
CA GLY A 442 31.58 13.18 24.64
C GLY A 442 30.43 14.09 25.09
N ALA A 443 29.20 13.57 25.02
CA ALA A 443 28.24 13.43 26.13
C ALA A 443 26.89 13.01 25.53
N GLU A 444 26.38 11.83 25.90
CA GLU A 444 24.96 11.49 25.69
C GLU A 444 24.13 12.48 26.51
N SER A 445 23.56 13.48 25.85
CA SER A 445 22.63 14.44 26.45
C SER A 445 21.25 14.28 25.81
N ASP A 446 20.20 14.64 26.56
CA ASP A 446 18.78 14.59 26.15
C ASP A 446 18.45 15.46 24.91
N ASP A 447 19.46 16.07 24.29
CA ASP A 447 19.40 16.96 23.13
C ASP A 447 19.46 16.22 21.77
N ASP A 448 19.75 14.91 21.72
CA ASP A 448 19.95 14.14 20.46
C ASP A 448 18.66 13.46 19.93
N ILE A 449 17.54 14.19 19.87
CA ILE A 449 16.23 13.58 19.64
C ILE A 449 15.44 14.28 18.53
N ILE A 450 15.15 13.52 17.47
CA ILE A 450 14.19 13.89 16.43
C ILE A 450 12.79 13.85 17.04
N SER A 451 12.02 14.92 16.87
CA SER A 451 10.60 14.92 17.25
C SER A 451 9.75 15.80 16.34
N PHE A 452 8.50 15.41 16.16
CA PHE A 452 7.52 16.16 15.36
C PHE A 452 6.10 15.68 15.66
N GLU A 453 5.11 16.50 15.28
CA GLU A 453 3.72 16.06 15.18
C GLU A 453 3.39 15.73 13.73
N LEU A 454 2.79 14.56 13.48
CA LEU A 454 2.29 14.14 12.17
C LEU A 454 0.77 14.20 12.17
N LEU A 455 0.23 14.98 11.24
CA LEU A 455 -1.20 15.06 10.96
C LEU A 455 -1.51 14.24 9.71
N THR A 456 -2.07 13.05 9.91
CA THR A 456 -2.46 12.14 8.83
C THR A 456 -3.93 12.36 8.46
N PRO A 457 -4.26 12.67 7.19
CA PRO A 457 -5.63 12.87 6.75
C PRO A 457 -6.43 11.57 6.81
N ILE A 458 -7.60 11.62 7.45
CA ILE A 458 -8.46 10.46 7.65
C ILE A 458 -9.90 10.73 7.25
N SER A 459 -10.66 9.64 7.16
CA SER A 459 -12.11 9.63 7.19
C SER A 459 -12.58 8.78 8.37
N VAL A 460 -13.61 9.26 9.07
CA VAL A 460 -14.19 8.60 10.25
C VAL A 460 -15.47 7.87 9.85
N ASN A 461 -15.58 6.61 10.27
CA ASN A 461 -16.78 5.81 10.11
C ASN A 461 -17.78 6.10 11.24
N LYS A 462 -18.58 7.16 11.12
CA LYS A 462 -19.56 7.61 12.14
C LYS A 462 -20.77 6.66 12.39
N ARG A 463 -20.69 5.38 12.04
CA ARG A 463 -21.79 4.39 12.20
C ARG A 463 -21.32 3.02 12.67
N LEU A 464 -20.45 2.98 13.67
CA LEU A 464 -20.30 1.84 14.57
C LEU A 464 -20.83 2.23 15.95
#